data_AF-A0A6B2LSR3-F1
#
_entry.id   AF-A0A6B2LSR3-F1
#
_cell.length_a   1.000
_cell.length_b   1.000
_cell.length_c   1.000
_cell.angle_alpha   90.00
_cell.angle_beta   90.00
_cell.angle_gamma   90.00
#
_symmetry.space_group_name_H-M   'P 1'
#
loop_
_entity.id
_entity.type
_entity.pdbx_description
1 polymer ?
#
loop_
_entity_poly.entity_id
_entity_poly.type
_entity_poly.pdbx_seq_one_letter_code
_entity_poly.pdbx_strand_id
1 'polypeptide(L)'
;MNGACQDIDECFFKTHNCEQYCSNTIGSFICLCDSRPLTGVGQYCECMTGYEKINGTCQDIDECLNQTHNCEQKCTNTNGSYYCSCDITSNFKLNVDGYHCD
;
A
#
# COMPACT_ATOMS: atom_id res chain seq x y z
N MET A 1 1.95 -44.10 -20.44
CA MET A 1 1.19 -43.50 -19.33
C MET A 1 1.30 -41.99 -19.49
N ASN A 2 0.29 -41.35 -20.08
CA ASN A 2 0.24 -39.89 -20.21
C ASN A 2 -0.38 -39.32 -18.94
N GLY A 3 0.40 -39.26 -17.87
CA GLY A 3 0.04 -38.52 -16.66
C GLY A 3 0.35 -37.05 -16.87
N ALA A 4 -0.53 -36.33 -17.57
CA ALA A 4 -0.44 -34.88 -17.61
C ALA A 4 -0.69 -34.35 -16.20
N CYS A 5 0.33 -33.71 -15.60
CA CYS A 5 0.15 -32.98 -14.36
C CYS A 5 -0.71 -31.76 -14.67
N GLN A 6 -1.96 -31.77 -14.18
CA GLN A 6 -2.82 -30.61 -14.24
C GLN A 6 -2.75 -29.90 -12.90
N ASP A 7 -2.51 -28.60 -12.98
CA ASP A 7 -2.54 -27.70 -11.84
C ASP A 7 -3.95 -27.64 -11.22
N ILE A 8 -4.01 -27.58 -9.89
CA ILE A 8 -5.27 -27.47 -9.15
C ILE A 8 -5.46 -25.99 -8.83
N ASP A 9 -6.51 -25.37 -9.39
CA ASP A 9 -6.81 -23.97 -9.09
C ASP A 9 -7.46 -23.81 -7.71
N GLU A 10 -6.66 -23.57 -6.68
CA GLU A 10 -7.17 -23.43 -5.31
C GLU A 10 -8.07 -22.19 -5.15
N CYS A 11 -7.92 -21.17 -6.00
CA CYS A 11 -8.73 -19.94 -6.01
C CYS A 11 -10.15 -20.19 -6.52
N PHE A 12 -10.30 -21.06 -7.51
CA PHE A 12 -11.59 -21.52 -8.04
C PHE A 12 -12.30 -22.43 -7.02
N PHE A 13 -11.59 -23.41 -6.47
CA PHE A 13 -12.18 -24.36 -5.52
C PHE A 13 -12.36 -23.81 -4.09
N LYS A 14 -11.89 -22.59 -3.81
CA LYS A 14 -11.96 -21.94 -2.49
C LYS A 14 -11.32 -22.79 -1.38
N THR A 15 -10.24 -23.48 -1.71
CA THR A 15 -9.44 -24.27 -0.76
C THR A 15 -8.23 -23.49 -0.22
N HIS A 16 -8.02 -22.26 -0.69
CA HIS A 16 -7.01 -21.34 -0.18
C HIS A 16 -7.39 -20.74 1.17
N ASN A 17 -6.41 -20.16 1.86
CA ASN A 17 -6.58 -19.47 3.14
C ASN A 17 -6.24 -17.96 3.09
N CYS A 18 -6.29 -17.36 1.91
CA CYS A 18 -6.11 -15.91 1.73
C CYS A 18 -7.18 -15.06 2.45
N GLU A 19 -6.76 -13.97 3.09
CA GLU A 19 -7.63 -12.99 3.77
C GLU A 19 -8.47 -12.18 2.77
N GLN A 20 -7.88 -11.75 1.65
CA GLN A 20 -8.55 -10.92 0.64
C GLN A 20 -8.62 -11.62 -0.73
N TYR A 21 -7.54 -11.58 -1.50
CA TYR A 21 -7.53 -12.05 -2.88
C TYR A 21 -6.63 -13.27 -3.05
N CYS A 22 -7.02 -14.17 -3.95
CA CYS A 22 -6.25 -15.36 -4.33
C CYS A 22 -5.92 -15.25 -5.82
N SER A 23 -4.67 -15.56 -6.19
CA SER A 23 -4.24 -15.71 -7.58
C SER A 23 -3.56 -17.07 -7.75
N ASN A 24 -4.10 -17.88 -8.67
CA ASN A 24 -3.61 -19.23 -8.93
C ASN A 24 -2.27 -19.20 -9.68
N THR A 25 -1.37 -20.11 -9.33
CA THR A 25 -0.05 -20.24 -9.96
C THR A 25 0.22 -21.72 -10.26
N ILE A 26 1.12 -22.02 -11.21
CA ILE A 26 1.41 -23.44 -11.48
C ILE A 26 2.10 -24.06 -10.26
N GLY A 27 1.43 -25.04 -9.64
CA GLY A 27 1.90 -25.79 -8.48
C GLY A 27 1.52 -25.20 -7.12
N SER A 28 0.84 -24.04 -7.06
CA SER A 28 0.38 -23.42 -5.81
C SER A 28 -0.52 -22.19 -6.06
N PHE A 29 -0.75 -21.36 -5.06
CA PHE A 29 -1.40 -20.06 -5.19
C PHE A 29 -0.64 -18.99 -4.42
N ILE A 30 -0.87 -17.73 -4.78
CA ILE A 30 -0.42 -16.57 -4.00
C ILE A 30 -1.63 -15.82 -3.45
N CYS A 31 -1.52 -15.37 -2.21
CA CYS A 31 -2.46 -14.43 -1.64
C CYS A 31 -2.05 -13.00 -1.98
N LEU A 32 -3.03 -12.20 -2.40
CA LEU A 32 -2.86 -10.80 -2.72
C LEU A 32 -3.66 -9.94 -1.75
N CYS A 33 -3.17 -8.74 -1.48
CA CYS A 33 -3.90 -7.66 -0.82
C CYS A 33 -3.87 -6.44 -1.73
N ASP A 34 -5.01 -5.81 -1.98
CA ASP A 34 -5.16 -4.72 -2.96
C ASP A 34 -4.47 -5.01 -4.31
N SER A 35 -4.61 -6.25 -4.81
CA SER A 35 -3.99 -6.77 -6.04
C SER A 35 -2.46 -6.85 -6.04
N ARG A 36 -1.80 -6.84 -4.88
CA ARG A 36 -0.34 -6.99 -4.74
C ARG A 36 0.03 -8.27 -3.99
N PRO A 37 1.13 -8.97 -4.36
CA PRO A 37 1.61 -10.12 -3.61
C PRO A 37 1.99 -9.73 -2.18
N LEU A 38 1.60 -10.54 -1.20
CA LEU A 38 2.10 -10.42 0.16
C LEU A 38 3.62 -10.62 0.19
N THR A 39 4.35 -9.68 0.78
CA THR A 39 5.79 -9.82 1.05
C THR A 39 6.00 -9.90 2.56
N GLY A 40 6.29 -11.09 3.10
CA GLY A 40 6.51 -11.27 4.54
C GLY A 40 6.13 -12.65 5.06
N VAL A 41 6.53 -12.94 6.31
CA VAL A 41 6.16 -14.18 7.03
C VAL A 41 4.82 -13.96 7.72
N GLY A 42 3.75 -14.43 7.09
CA GLY A 42 2.41 -14.43 7.66
C GLY A 42 1.38 -13.95 6.65
N GLN A 43 0.36 -14.79 6.43
CA GLN A 43 -0.69 -14.64 5.43
C GLN A 43 -1.73 -13.56 5.80
N TYR A 44 -1.29 -12.44 6.38
CA TYR A 44 -2.15 -11.33 6.75
C TYR A 44 -1.86 -10.12 5.88
N CYS A 45 -2.91 -9.40 5.50
CA CYS A 45 -2.77 -8.12 4.79
C CYS A 45 -2.17 -7.08 5.73
N GLU A 46 -0.88 -6.79 5.55
CA GLU A 46 -0.27 -5.57 6.05
C GLU A 46 -0.50 -4.43 5.06
N CYS A 47 -0.88 -3.27 5.59
CA CYS A 47 -0.98 -2.06 4.80
C CYS A 47 0.42 -1.56 4.46
N MET A 48 0.56 -0.97 3.27
CA MET A 48 1.83 -0.35 2.86
C MET A 48 2.15 0.84 3.77
N THR A 49 3.41 1.25 3.78
CA THR A 49 3.80 2.54 4.38
C THR A 49 2.93 3.66 3.80
N GLY A 50 2.40 4.52 4.68
CA GLY A 50 1.44 5.56 4.31
C GLY A 50 -0.03 5.14 4.42
N TYR A 51 -0.32 3.90 4.83
CA TYR A 51 -1.69 3.39 5.00
C TYR A 51 -1.88 2.73 6.38
N GLU A 52 -3.11 2.82 6.89
CA GLU A 52 -3.53 2.16 8.13
C GLU A 52 -4.71 1.20 7.91
N LYS A 53 -4.77 0.14 8.72
CA LYS A 53 -5.84 -0.86 8.63
C LYS A 53 -7.07 -0.38 9.38
N ILE A 54 -8.06 0.14 8.64
CA ILE A 54 -9.36 0.56 9.18
C ILE A 54 -10.41 -0.43 8.67
N ASN A 55 -11.10 -1.11 9.59
CA ASN A 55 -12.16 -2.08 9.30
C ASN A 55 -11.75 -3.18 8.29
N GLY A 56 -10.50 -3.63 8.32
CA GLY A 56 -10.01 -4.67 7.41
C GLY A 56 -9.59 -4.18 6.02
N THR A 57 -9.65 -2.86 5.78
CA THR A 57 -9.21 -2.21 4.54
C THR A 57 -8.04 -1.28 4.82
N CYS A 58 -7.11 -1.17 3.87
CA CYS A 58 -6.03 -0.20 3.95
C CYS A 58 -6.53 1.15 3.47
N GLN A 59 -6.54 2.12 4.38
CA GLN A 59 -6.92 3.49 4.10
C GLN A 59 -5.68 4.37 4.21
N ASP A 60 -5.64 5.38 3.36
CA ASP A 60 -4.59 6.38 3.35
C ASP A 60 -4.49 7.08 4.71
N ILE A 61 -3.28 7.21 5.24
CA ILE A 61 -3.04 8.00 6.45
C ILE A 61 -2.94 9.46 6.01
N ASP A 62 -3.89 10.29 6.43
CA ASP A 62 -3.79 11.72 6.16
C ASP A 62 -2.80 12.37 7.13
N GLU A 63 -1.53 12.48 6.75
CA GLU A 63 -0.49 13.05 7.62
C GLU A 63 -0.71 14.54 7.87
N CYS A 64 -1.43 15.24 6.98
CA CYS A 64 -1.80 16.65 7.14
C CYS A 64 -2.87 16.84 8.21
N LEU A 65 -3.90 15.99 8.21
CA LEU A 65 -4.95 16.00 9.23
C LEU A 65 -4.39 15.55 10.59
N ASN A 66 -3.54 14.52 10.58
CA ASN A 66 -2.95 13.94 11.78
C ASN A 66 -1.78 14.75 12.35
N GLN A 67 -1.28 15.76 11.63
CA GLN A 67 -0.12 16.58 12.00
C GLN A 67 1.14 15.74 12.27
N THR A 68 1.33 14.68 11.49
CA THR A 68 2.50 13.78 11.56
C THR A 68 3.53 14.06 10.45
N HIS A 69 3.33 15.13 9.68
CA HIS A 69 4.21 15.55 8.59
C HIS A 69 5.39 16.43 9.07
N ASN A 70 6.42 16.53 8.22
CA ASN A 70 7.57 17.41 8.48
C ASN A 70 7.52 18.75 7.71
N CYS A 71 6.46 19.05 6.97
CA CYS A 71 6.35 20.31 6.22
C CYS A 71 6.50 21.56 7.10
N GLU A 72 7.34 22.49 6.67
CA GLU A 72 7.52 23.78 7.36
C GLU A 72 6.29 24.69 7.22
N GLN A 73 5.66 24.70 6.05
CA GLN A 73 4.58 25.62 5.73
C GLN A 73 3.28 24.88 5.38
N LYS A 74 3.10 24.46 4.12
CA LYS A 74 1.84 23.83 3.67
C LYS A 74 2.04 22.34 3.43
N CYS A 75 1.16 21.52 4.01
CA CYS A 75 1.04 20.10 3.75
C CYS A 75 -0.10 19.84 2.75
N THR A 76 0.09 18.90 1.83
CA THR A 76 -1.00 18.38 0.99
C THR A 76 -0.94 16.86 0.99
N ASN A 77 -2.02 16.25 1.49
CA ASN A 77 -2.15 14.80 1.57
C ASN A 77 -2.32 14.22 0.17
N THR A 78 -1.74 13.04 -0.05
CA THR A 78 -1.81 12.28 -1.28
C THR A 78 -1.98 10.80 -0.99
N ASN A 79 -2.49 10.03 -1.93
CA ASN A 79 -2.70 8.61 -1.68
C ASN A 79 -1.36 7.86 -1.46
N GLY A 80 -1.13 7.45 -0.21
CA GLY A 80 0.05 6.74 0.30
C GLY A 80 1.18 7.63 0.79
N SER A 81 1.02 8.97 0.82
CA SER A 81 2.07 9.91 1.26
C SER A 81 1.54 11.36 1.36
N TYR A 82 2.45 12.31 1.52
CA TYR A 82 2.13 13.74 1.42
C TYR A 82 3.26 14.48 0.69
N TYR A 83 2.98 15.71 0.26
CA TYR A 83 4.03 16.63 -0.17
C TYR A 83 3.88 17.99 0.50
N CYS A 84 5.01 18.67 0.64
CA CYS A 84 5.07 20.00 1.21
C CYS A 84 5.15 21.07 0.11
N SER A 85 4.63 22.25 0.41
CA SER A 85 4.77 23.43 -0.45
C SER A 85 4.94 24.70 0.37
N CYS A 86 5.53 25.72 -0.25
CA CYS A 86 5.79 27.01 0.38
C CYS A 86 4.76 28.05 -0.03
N ASP A 87 4.63 29.09 0.79
CA ASP A 87 3.81 30.24 0.47
C ASP A 87 4.45 31.10 -0.63
N ILE A 88 3.87 31.03 -1.82
CA ILE A 88 4.29 31.78 -3.00
C ILE A 88 4.17 33.30 -2.82
N THR A 89 3.36 33.79 -1.87
CA THR A 89 3.19 35.23 -1.62
C THR A 89 4.45 35.87 -1.03
N SER A 90 5.30 35.07 -0.38
CA SER A 90 6.55 35.51 0.23
C SER A 90 7.78 35.09 -0.57
N ASN A 91 7.60 34.63 -1.82
CA ASN A 91 8.68 34.20 -2.73
C ASN A 91 9.55 33.03 -2.22
N PHE A 92 9.12 32.31 -1.19
CA PHE A 92 9.81 31.12 -0.69
C PHE A 92 9.74 29.96 -1.69
N LYS A 93 10.82 29.18 -1.75
CA LYS A 93 10.92 27.97 -2.58
C LYS A 93 11.15 26.76 -1.70
N LEU A 94 10.54 25.65 -2.05
CA LEU A 94 10.80 24.38 -1.39
C LEU A 94 12.25 23.99 -1.67
N ASN A 95 12.98 23.66 -0.61
CA ASN A 95 14.37 23.25 -0.69
C ASN A 95 14.50 21.81 -1.24
N VAL A 96 15.72 21.28 -1.22
CA VAL A 96 16.02 19.92 -1.72
C VAL A 96 15.60 18.79 -0.79
N ASP A 97 15.33 19.06 0.49
CA ASP A 97 14.84 18.05 1.43
C ASP A 97 13.34 17.78 1.25
N GLY A 98 12.62 18.70 0.60
CA GLY A 98 11.21 18.56 0.28
C GLY A 98 10.27 18.93 1.43
N TYR A 99 10.79 19.51 2.52
CA TYR A 99 10.06 19.87 3.73
C TYR A 99 10.20 21.35 4.10
N HIS A 100 11.37 21.96 3.91
CA HIS A 100 11.65 23.36 4.30
C HIS A 100 11.62 24.36 3.14
N CYS A 101 11.46 25.63 3.47
CA CYS A 101 11.24 26.75 2.57
C CYS A 101 12.33 27.82 2.68
N ASP A 102 13.00 28.11 1.56
CA ASP A 102 14.13 29.08 1.45
C ASP A 102 13.78 30.30 0.57
#